data_AF-A0A2J8UNT8-F1
#
_entry.id   AF-A0A2J8UNT8-F1
#
_cell.length_a   1.000
_cell.length_b   1.000
_cell.length_c   1.000
_cell.angle_alpha   90.00
_cell.angle_beta   90.00
_cell.angle_gamma   90.00
#
_symmetry.space_group_name_H-M   'P 1'
#
loop_
_entity.id
_entity.type
_entity.pdbx_description
1 polymer ?
#
loop_
_entity_poly.entity_id
_entity_poly.type
_entity_poly.pdbx_seq_one_letter_code
_entity_poly.pdbx_strand_id
1 'polypeptide(L)'
;MGYLRIFSPHPAKTGDGAQAEDLLLEVDLRDPVLQVEVGKFVSGTEMLHLAVLHSRKLCVYSVSGTLGNVEHGNQYQMKLMYEHNLQRTACNMTYGSFGGVKGRDLICIQSVDGMLMVFEQESYAFGRFLPGFLLPGPLAYSSRTDSFLTVSSCRQVESYKYQVLAFATDADKRQETEQQKLGSGKRLVVDWTLNIGEQALDICIVSFNQSASSVFVLGERNFFCLKDNGQIRFMKKLDWSPSCFLPYCSVSEGTINTLIGNHNNMLHIYQDVTLKWATQLPHIPVAVRVGCLQFSLWKHLFP
;
A
#
# COMPACT_ATOMS: atom_id res chain seq x y z
N MET A 1 -8.41 -13.36 13.79
CA MET A 1 -7.41 -14.42 13.55
C MET A 1 -6.12 -13.76 13.10
N GLY A 2 -4.95 -14.29 13.50
CA GLY A 2 -3.63 -13.69 13.25
C GLY A 2 -2.70 -14.54 12.39
N TYR A 3 -3.24 -15.45 11.58
CA TYR A 3 -2.44 -16.33 10.73
C TYR A 3 -1.79 -15.55 9.57
N LEU A 4 -0.47 -15.60 9.51
CA LEU A 4 0.33 -15.16 8.38
C LEU A 4 0.80 -16.39 7.60
N ARG A 5 0.59 -16.40 6.28
CA ARG A 5 0.99 -17.49 5.38
C ARG A 5 1.81 -16.96 4.21
N ILE A 6 2.87 -17.66 3.87
CA ILE A 6 3.69 -17.39 2.68
C ILE A 6 3.63 -18.61 1.79
N PHE A 7 3.34 -18.39 0.50
CA PHE A 7 3.21 -19.46 -0.49
C PHE A 7 4.18 -19.28 -1.64
N SER A 8 4.61 -20.39 -2.23
CA SER A 8 5.25 -20.47 -3.54
C SER A 8 4.55 -21.55 -4.36
N PRO A 9 3.46 -21.20 -5.06
CA PRO A 9 2.61 -22.19 -5.71
C PRO A 9 3.29 -22.82 -6.93
N HIS A 10 3.23 -24.15 -7.02
CA HIS A 10 3.68 -24.95 -8.14
C HIS A 10 2.48 -25.44 -8.97
N PRO A 11 2.64 -25.67 -10.28
CA PRO A 11 1.54 -26.16 -11.09
C PRO A 11 1.28 -27.61 -10.69
N ALA A 12 0.01 -27.95 -10.43
CA ALA A 12 -0.36 -29.32 -10.14
C ALA A 12 0.04 -30.23 -11.32
N LYS A 13 0.79 -31.30 -11.04
CA LYS A 13 0.94 -32.39 -11.99
C LYS A 13 -0.44 -33.06 -12.10
N THR A 14 -0.97 -33.16 -13.31
CA THR A 14 -2.29 -33.75 -13.57
C THR A 14 -2.44 -35.10 -12.86
N GLY A 15 -3.39 -35.21 -11.94
CA GLY A 15 -3.69 -36.44 -11.19
C GLY A 15 -3.33 -36.38 -9.70
N ASP A 16 -2.61 -35.36 -9.24
CA ASP A 16 -2.24 -35.20 -7.83
C ASP A 16 -3.04 -34.07 -7.16
N GLY A 17 -3.36 -34.23 -5.88
CA GLY A 17 -4.11 -33.24 -5.09
C GLY A 17 -3.33 -31.94 -4.85
N ALA A 18 -3.92 -31.01 -4.10
CA ALA A 18 -3.22 -29.80 -3.64
C ALA A 18 -1.94 -30.21 -2.86
N GLN A 19 -0.78 -29.77 -3.34
CA GLN A 19 0.51 -30.19 -2.81
C GLN A 19 0.85 -29.42 -1.54
N ALA A 20 1.28 -30.11 -0.49
CA ALA A 20 1.65 -29.50 0.79
C ALA A 20 2.84 -28.53 0.67
N GLU A 21 3.64 -28.65 -0.39
CA GLU A 21 4.87 -27.90 -0.63
C GLU A 21 4.65 -26.44 -1.06
N ASP A 22 3.42 -26.08 -1.45
CA ASP A 22 3.11 -24.70 -1.85
C ASP A 22 3.11 -23.74 -0.66
N LEU A 23 2.88 -24.23 0.57
CA LEU A 23 2.93 -23.44 1.81
C LEU A 23 4.36 -23.44 2.37
N LEU A 24 5.05 -22.31 2.26
CA LEU A 24 6.42 -22.16 2.75
C LEU A 24 6.47 -21.94 4.27
N LEU A 25 5.53 -21.15 4.78
CA LEU A 25 5.49 -20.73 6.18
C LEU A 25 4.04 -20.45 6.60
N GLU A 26 3.65 -20.93 7.77
CA GLU A 26 2.45 -20.51 8.50
C GLU A 26 2.81 -20.17 9.94
N VAL A 27 2.45 -18.96 10.40
CA VAL A 27 2.67 -18.52 11.78
C VAL A 27 1.39 -17.85 12.30
N ASP A 28 0.95 -18.23 13.50
CA ASP A 28 -0.10 -17.50 14.22
C ASP A 28 0.52 -16.37 15.06
N LEU A 29 0.33 -15.13 14.60
CA LEU A 29 0.81 -13.92 15.27
C LEU A 29 -0.03 -13.50 16.48
N ARG A 30 -1.09 -14.25 16.80
CA ARG A 30 -2.02 -14.05 17.93
C ARG A 30 -2.86 -12.77 17.89
N ASP A 31 -2.53 -11.83 17.01
CA ASP A 31 -3.28 -10.59 16.79
C ASP A 31 -3.79 -10.49 15.34
N PRO A 32 -4.97 -9.88 15.09
CA PRO A 32 -5.45 -9.62 13.74
C PRO A 32 -4.43 -8.85 12.90
N VAL A 33 -4.17 -9.34 11.69
CA VAL A 33 -3.31 -8.67 10.69
C VAL A 33 -4.21 -7.75 9.86
N LEU A 34 -3.93 -6.45 9.90
CA LEU A 34 -4.66 -5.42 9.14
C LEU A 34 -4.09 -5.27 7.73
N GLN A 35 -2.76 -5.27 7.60
CA GLN A 35 -2.06 -5.06 6.35
C GLN A 35 -0.68 -5.71 6.38
N VAL A 36 -0.20 -6.15 5.22
CA VAL A 36 1.16 -6.68 5.03
C VAL A 36 1.80 -5.97 3.86
N GLU A 37 3.08 -5.60 3.99
CA GLU A 37 3.86 -4.96 2.93
C GLU A 37 5.29 -5.49 2.92
N VAL A 38 5.97 -5.39 1.77
CA VAL A 38 7.36 -5.84 1.60
C VAL A 38 8.19 -4.68 1.07
N GLY A 39 9.30 -4.37 1.74
CA GLY A 39 10.14 -3.20 1.40
C GLY A 39 11.46 -3.18 2.17
N LYS A 40 12.25 -2.12 1.95
CA LYS A 40 13.58 -1.89 2.57
C LYS A 40 13.45 -1.30 3.98
N PHE A 41 12.82 -2.04 4.89
CA PHE A 41 12.38 -1.54 6.18
C PHE A 41 13.42 -1.60 7.31
N VAL A 42 14.62 -2.15 7.09
CA VAL A 42 15.68 -2.28 8.11
C VAL A 42 16.89 -1.43 7.73
N SER A 43 17.43 -0.67 8.68
CA SER A 43 18.58 0.19 8.41
C SER A 43 19.86 -0.60 8.14
N GLY A 44 20.74 -0.04 7.31
CA GLY A 44 22.03 -0.67 6.98
C GLY A 44 21.97 -1.81 5.95
N THR A 45 20.79 -2.15 5.42
CA THR A 45 20.63 -3.16 4.37
C THR A 45 19.58 -2.73 3.35
N GLU A 46 19.75 -3.15 2.09
CA GLU A 46 18.74 -2.99 1.04
C GLU A 46 17.90 -4.25 0.81
N MET A 47 18.08 -5.28 1.65
CA MET A 47 17.26 -6.50 1.59
C MET A 47 15.80 -6.18 1.92
N LEU A 48 14.90 -6.92 1.28
CA LEU A 48 13.47 -6.81 1.52
C LEU A 48 13.09 -7.48 2.84
N HIS A 49 12.21 -6.83 3.58
CA HIS A 49 11.66 -7.27 4.85
C HIS A 49 10.14 -7.20 4.80
N LEU A 50 9.48 -8.03 5.61
CA LEU A 50 8.03 -8.06 5.73
C LEU A 50 7.57 -7.16 6.87
N ALA A 51 6.79 -6.12 6.56
CA ALA A 51 6.08 -5.34 7.55
C ALA A 51 4.67 -5.92 7.76
N VAL A 52 4.29 -6.14 9.02
CA VAL A 52 2.97 -6.61 9.42
C VAL A 52 2.34 -5.58 10.35
N LEU A 53 1.23 -5.01 9.92
CA LEU A 53 0.46 -4.06 10.70
C LEU A 53 -0.63 -4.78 11.49
N HIS A 54 -0.63 -4.58 12.80
CA HIS A 54 -1.71 -4.92 13.69
C HIS A 54 -2.40 -3.65 14.20
N SER A 55 -3.48 -3.80 14.96
CA SER A 55 -4.24 -2.67 15.52
C SER A 55 -3.39 -1.76 16.41
N ARG A 56 -2.46 -2.32 17.21
CA ARG A 56 -1.68 -1.58 18.22
C ARG A 56 -0.16 -1.77 18.12
N LYS A 57 0.32 -2.43 17.06
CA LYS A 57 1.75 -2.61 16.82
C LYS A 57 2.06 -2.75 15.33
N LEU A 58 3.25 -2.31 14.95
CA LEU A 58 3.87 -2.59 13.65
C LEU A 58 5.07 -3.51 13.91
N CYS A 59 5.08 -4.68 13.29
CA CYS A 59 6.16 -5.65 13.43
C CYS A 59 6.88 -5.80 12.09
N VAL A 60 8.21 -5.72 12.08
CA VAL A 60 9.02 -5.94 10.87
C VAL A 60 9.83 -7.20 11.03
N TYR A 61 9.71 -8.10 10.05
CA TYR A 61 10.32 -9.42 10.06
C TYR A 61 11.29 -9.60 8.89
N SER A 62 12.37 -10.33 9.15
CA SER A 62 13.19 -10.95 8.12
C SER A 62 12.67 -12.36 7.88
N VAL A 63 12.43 -12.70 6.61
CA VAL A 63 12.06 -14.04 6.18
C VAL A 63 13.27 -14.67 5.51
N SER A 64 13.69 -15.84 6.00
CA SER A 64 14.84 -16.57 5.44
C SER A 64 14.50 -18.03 5.27
N GLY A 65 15.04 -18.65 4.22
CA GLY A 65 14.93 -20.08 3.96
C GLY A 65 16.29 -20.75 4.06
N THR A 66 16.37 -21.84 4.80
CA THR A 66 17.52 -22.74 4.82
C THR A 66 17.21 -23.93 3.93
N LEU A 67 18.02 -24.14 2.89
CA LEU A 67 17.86 -25.28 1.99
C LEU A 67 18.26 -26.57 2.72
N GLY A 68 17.37 -27.55 2.70
CA GLY A 68 17.68 -28.90 3.17
C GLY A 68 18.31 -29.74 2.07
N ASN A 69 19.01 -30.81 2.45
CA ASN A 69 19.60 -31.77 1.50
C ASN A 69 18.56 -32.66 0.78
N VAL A 70 17.29 -32.57 1.15
CA VAL A 70 16.17 -33.37 0.61
C VAL A 70 15.00 -32.42 0.35
N GLU A 71 14.10 -32.75 -0.58
CA GLU A 71 13.01 -31.87 -1.06
C GLU A 71 12.08 -31.36 0.07
N HIS A 72 11.83 -32.14 1.11
CA HIS A 72 11.08 -31.73 2.32
C HIS A 72 11.93 -31.12 3.45
N GLY A 73 13.21 -30.89 3.20
CA GLY A 73 14.16 -30.38 4.19
C GLY A 73 14.28 -28.85 4.24
N ASN A 74 13.58 -28.14 3.36
CA ASN A 74 13.61 -26.68 3.32
C ASN A 74 12.86 -26.11 4.53
N GLN A 75 13.56 -25.33 5.35
CA GLN A 75 12.99 -24.69 6.52
C GLN A 75 12.96 -23.19 6.33
N TYR A 76 11.76 -22.61 6.34
CA TYR A 76 11.59 -21.17 6.36
C TYR A 76 11.39 -20.70 7.78
N GLN A 77 12.08 -19.63 8.14
CA GLN A 77 11.95 -18.98 9.44
C GLN A 77 11.63 -17.50 9.24
N MET A 78 10.84 -16.98 10.18
CA MET A 78 10.50 -15.57 10.26
C MET A 78 11.03 -15.02 11.58
N LYS A 79 11.97 -14.08 11.48
CA LYS A 79 12.64 -13.47 12.62
C LYS A 79 12.18 -12.03 12.78
N LEU A 80 11.67 -11.67 13.96
CA LEU A 80 11.33 -10.29 14.29
C LEU A 80 12.62 -9.46 14.34
N MET A 81 12.66 -8.37 13.55
CA MET A 81 13.77 -7.43 13.50
C MET A 81 13.56 -6.30 14.50
N TYR A 82 12.37 -5.69 14.47
CA TYR A 82 11.93 -4.71 15.45
C TYR A 82 10.40 -4.64 15.50
N GLU A 83 9.89 -4.03 16.56
CA GLU A 83 8.46 -3.78 16.76
C GLU A 83 8.26 -2.36 17.29
N HIS A 84 7.27 -1.67 16.71
CA HIS A 84 6.77 -0.39 17.22
C HIS A 84 5.43 -0.58 17.90
N ASN A 85 5.34 -0.21 19.18
CA ASN A 85 4.08 -0.14 19.90
C ASN A 85 3.34 1.16 19.55
N LEU A 86 2.11 1.04 19.07
CA LEU A 86 1.31 2.17 18.62
C LEU A 86 0.47 2.73 19.77
N GLN A 87 0.61 4.04 19.98
CA GLN A 87 -0.18 4.78 20.96
C GLN A 87 -1.65 4.93 20.53
N ARG A 88 -1.92 4.77 19.23
CA ARG A 88 -3.26 4.85 18.62
C ARG A 88 -3.57 3.58 17.83
N THR A 89 -4.86 3.29 17.69
CA THR A 89 -5.32 2.17 16.87
C THR A 89 -5.09 2.47 15.39
N ALA A 90 -4.35 1.61 14.69
CA ALA A 90 -4.09 1.72 13.27
C ALA A 90 -5.31 1.35 12.42
N CYS A 91 -5.41 1.97 11.24
CA CYS A 91 -6.36 1.61 10.19
C CYS A 91 -5.64 0.95 9.01
N ASN A 92 -4.68 1.64 8.40
CA ASN A 92 -3.89 1.17 7.25
C ASN A 92 -2.49 1.80 7.29
N MET A 93 -1.63 1.43 6.33
CA MET A 93 -0.32 2.03 6.14
C MET A 93 0.07 2.16 4.66
N THR A 94 1.06 3.00 4.40
CA THR A 94 1.77 3.06 3.13
C THR A 94 3.27 3.18 3.40
N TYR A 95 4.11 2.99 2.38
CA TYR A 95 5.56 3.06 2.53
C TYR A 95 6.22 3.68 1.30
N GLY A 96 7.48 4.08 1.48
CA GLY A 96 8.35 4.51 0.40
C GLY A 96 9.49 5.39 0.89
N SER A 97 10.23 5.94 -0.06
CA SER A 97 11.35 6.85 0.18
C SER A 97 10.90 8.27 0.51
N PHE A 98 10.23 8.47 1.66
CA PHE A 98 9.76 9.81 2.07
C PHE A 98 10.92 10.80 2.17
N GLY A 99 10.75 12.02 1.68
CA GLY A 99 11.81 13.03 1.62
C GLY A 99 12.90 12.75 0.58
N GLY A 100 12.70 11.75 -0.29
CA GLY A 100 13.65 11.40 -1.36
C GLY A 100 14.87 10.59 -0.89
N VAL A 101 14.77 9.91 0.27
CA VAL A 101 15.83 9.04 0.76
C VAL A 101 16.11 7.88 -0.20
N LYS A 102 17.37 7.47 -0.34
CA LYS A 102 17.77 6.37 -1.24
C LYS A 102 18.05 5.10 -0.44
N GLY A 103 17.70 3.95 -1.03
CA GLY A 103 18.02 2.62 -0.48
C GLY A 103 17.25 2.24 0.78
N ARG A 104 16.21 3.00 1.15
CA ARG A 104 15.41 2.76 2.37
C ARG A 104 13.95 3.07 2.09
N ASP A 105 13.08 2.28 2.70
CA ASP A 105 11.64 2.54 2.72
C ASP A 105 11.22 2.86 4.16
N LEU A 106 10.54 4.00 4.29
CA LEU A 106 9.95 4.48 5.53
C LEU A 106 8.46 4.12 5.52
N ILE A 107 7.84 4.03 6.69
CA ILE A 107 6.44 3.60 6.82
C ILE A 107 5.62 4.74 7.40
N CYS A 108 4.44 4.99 6.83
CA CYS A 108 3.45 5.88 7.38
C CYS A 108 2.19 5.08 7.71
N ILE A 109 1.75 5.13 8.96
CA ILE A 109 0.53 4.48 9.44
C ILE A 109 -0.55 5.54 9.64
N GLN A 110 -1.73 5.32 9.09
CA GLN A 110 -2.92 6.11 9.44
C GLN A 110 -3.63 5.45 10.62
N SER A 111 -3.85 6.21 11.69
CA SER A 111 -4.72 5.76 12.78
C SER A 111 -6.20 5.93 12.45
N VAL A 112 -7.06 5.21 13.16
CA VAL A 112 -8.53 5.27 12.99
C VAL A 112 -9.09 6.67 13.26
N ASP A 113 -8.42 7.46 14.10
CA ASP A 113 -8.77 8.84 14.44
C ASP A 113 -8.02 9.89 13.60
N GLY A 114 -7.34 9.48 12.52
CA GLY A 114 -6.84 10.40 11.49
C GLY A 114 -5.46 10.99 11.74
N MET A 115 -4.65 10.38 12.59
CA MET A 115 -3.24 10.72 12.74
C MET A 115 -2.40 9.92 11.75
N LEU A 116 -1.59 10.60 10.94
CA LEU A 116 -0.50 9.99 10.18
C LEU A 116 0.72 9.89 11.09
N MET A 117 1.17 8.67 11.37
CA MET A 117 2.36 8.36 12.18
C MET A 117 3.47 7.87 11.26
N VAL A 118 4.59 8.58 11.21
CA VAL A 118 5.73 8.27 10.34
C VAL A 118 6.84 7.59 11.14
N PHE A 119 7.32 6.47 10.62
CA PHE A 119 8.39 5.66 11.18
C PHE A 119 9.56 5.60 10.20
N GLU A 120 10.72 6.02 10.67
CA GLU A 120 11.99 5.86 9.98
C GLU A 120 12.64 4.55 10.43
N GLN A 121 12.20 3.46 9.80
CA GLN A 121 12.66 2.10 10.10
C GLN A 121 12.52 1.78 11.60
N GLU A 122 13.61 1.58 12.33
CA GLU A 122 13.61 1.25 13.75
C GLU A 122 13.18 2.42 14.66
N SER A 123 13.00 3.64 14.14
CA SER A 123 12.70 4.83 14.93
C SER A 123 11.36 5.47 14.56
N TYR A 124 10.57 5.87 15.56
CA TYR A 124 9.43 6.77 15.34
C TYR A 124 9.94 8.19 15.05
N ALA A 125 9.48 8.81 13.96
CA ALA A 125 9.89 10.16 13.60
C ALA A 125 8.91 11.21 14.15
N PHE A 126 7.67 11.21 13.67
CA PHE A 126 6.65 12.17 14.10
C PHE A 126 5.24 11.66 13.73
N GLY A 127 4.22 12.40 14.15
CA GLY A 127 2.89 12.20 13.58
C GLY A 127 2.04 13.46 13.59
N ARG A 128 1.07 13.51 12.68
CA ARG A 128 0.23 14.69 12.43
C ARG A 128 -1.21 14.28 12.22
N PHE A 129 -2.13 15.03 12.80
CA PHE A 129 -3.54 14.89 12.51
C PHE A 129 -3.90 15.50 11.16
N LEU A 130 -4.65 14.74 10.37
CA LEU A 130 -5.25 15.23 9.13
C LEU A 130 -6.35 16.26 9.45
N PRO A 131 -6.36 17.43 8.80
CA PRO A 131 -7.45 18.38 8.94
C PRO A 131 -8.73 17.85 8.29
N GLY A 132 -9.90 18.23 8.81
CA GLY A 132 -11.19 17.85 8.19
C GLY A 132 -11.51 16.34 8.24
N PHE A 133 -10.85 15.61 9.13
CA PHE A 133 -10.99 14.16 9.27
C PHE A 133 -12.32 13.75 9.94
N LEU A 134 -12.89 12.62 9.50
CA LEU A 134 -14.04 11.98 10.14
C LEU A 134 -13.85 10.45 10.21
N LEU A 135 -13.63 9.81 9.06
CA LEU A 135 -13.30 8.39 8.95
C LEU A 135 -12.03 8.20 8.10
N PRO A 136 -11.21 7.17 8.37
CA PRO A 136 -10.01 6.90 7.60
C PRO A 136 -10.37 6.42 6.20
N GLY A 137 -9.77 7.06 5.19
CA GLY A 137 -9.83 6.62 3.79
C GLY A 137 -8.58 5.86 3.36
N PRO A 138 -8.48 5.45 2.09
CA PRO A 138 -7.25 4.87 1.56
C PRO A 138 -6.07 5.84 1.67
N LEU A 139 -4.86 5.31 1.80
CA LEU A 139 -3.62 6.08 1.94
C LEU A 139 -2.55 5.53 0.98
N ALA A 140 -1.93 6.43 0.22
CA ALA A 140 -0.83 6.09 -0.68
C ALA A 140 0.27 7.16 -0.65
N TYR A 141 1.51 6.79 -0.99
CA TYR A 141 2.62 7.72 -1.12
C TYR A 141 3.06 7.86 -2.59
N SER A 142 3.23 9.09 -3.04
CA SER A 142 3.81 9.44 -4.35
C SER A 142 5.26 9.87 -4.17
N SER A 143 6.19 9.03 -4.60
CA SER A 143 7.62 9.35 -4.56
C SER A 143 8.02 10.47 -5.51
N ARG A 144 7.30 10.67 -6.62
CA ARG A 144 7.59 11.74 -7.58
C ARG A 144 7.29 13.13 -7.00
N THR A 145 6.18 13.27 -6.28
CA THR A 145 5.75 14.55 -5.70
C THR A 145 6.10 14.66 -4.22
N ASP A 146 6.74 13.63 -3.65
CA ASP A 146 7.04 13.51 -2.22
C ASP A 146 5.83 13.86 -1.34
N SER A 147 4.70 13.19 -1.62
CA SER A 147 3.40 13.52 -1.02
C SER A 147 2.61 12.28 -0.63
N PHE A 148 1.87 12.38 0.47
CA PHE A 148 0.83 11.41 0.83
C PHE A 148 -0.49 11.82 0.21
N LEU A 149 -1.19 10.85 -0.34
CA LEU A 149 -2.51 11.03 -0.91
C LEU A 149 -3.51 10.19 -0.12
N THR A 150 -4.65 10.81 0.20
CA THR A 150 -5.78 10.14 0.85
C THR A 150 -7.11 10.63 0.29
N VAL A 151 -8.20 9.97 0.63
CA VAL A 151 -9.56 10.46 0.34
C VAL A 151 -10.32 10.63 1.65
N SER A 152 -10.74 11.85 1.95
CA SER A 152 -11.48 12.15 3.17
C SER A 152 -12.96 11.82 3.05
N SER A 153 -13.66 11.73 4.18
CA SER A 153 -15.10 11.41 4.20
C SER A 153 -15.98 12.47 3.53
N CYS A 154 -15.47 13.68 3.32
CA CYS A 154 -16.14 14.70 2.52
C CYS A 154 -15.87 14.56 1.01
N ARG A 155 -15.34 13.41 0.57
CA ARG A 155 -15.16 12.99 -0.83
C ARG A 155 -14.09 13.79 -1.57
N GLN A 156 -13.10 14.29 -0.84
CA GLN A 156 -11.97 15.03 -1.37
C GLN A 156 -10.77 14.09 -1.45
N VAL A 157 -10.22 13.93 -2.64
CA VAL A 157 -8.85 13.44 -2.80
C VAL A 157 -7.92 14.56 -2.36
N GLU A 158 -7.06 14.29 -1.40
CA GLU A 158 -6.20 15.28 -0.75
C GLU A 158 -4.74 14.86 -0.85
N SER A 159 -3.87 15.79 -1.23
CA SER A 159 -2.42 15.57 -1.29
C SER A 159 -1.69 16.40 -0.23
N TYR A 160 -0.84 15.77 0.56
CA TYR A 160 -0.06 16.39 1.62
C TYR A 160 1.44 16.14 1.39
N LYS A 161 2.20 17.20 1.13
CA LYS A 161 3.66 17.11 0.97
C LYS A 161 4.32 16.62 2.26
N TYR A 162 5.24 15.68 2.13
CA TYR A 162 5.97 15.10 3.25
C TYR A 162 6.68 16.16 4.09
N GLN A 163 7.38 17.11 3.44
CA GLN A 163 8.07 18.20 4.15
C GLN A 163 7.08 19.07 4.96
N VAL A 164 5.89 19.35 4.43
CA VAL A 164 4.88 20.14 5.13
C VAL A 164 4.37 19.39 6.36
N LEU A 165 4.18 18.07 6.27
CA LEU A 165 3.84 17.22 7.42
C LEU A 165 4.94 17.22 8.48
N ALA A 166 6.20 17.05 8.07
CA ALA A 166 7.35 17.02 8.97
C ALA A 166 7.49 18.34 9.75
N PHE A 167 7.36 19.48 9.08
CA PHE A 167 7.50 20.82 9.69
C PHE A 167 6.24 21.36 10.37
N ALA A 168 5.07 20.77 10.16
CA ALA A 168 3.86 21.17 10.86
C ALA A 168 4.03 20.94 12.38
N THR A 169 3.40 21.79 13.19
CA THR A 169 3.40 21.62 14.65
C THR A 169 2.02 21.17 15.11
N ASP A 170 1.96 20.26 16.09
CA ASP A 170 0.69 19.79 16.66
C ASP A 170 -0.09 20.97 17.27
N ALA A 171 -1.35 21.14 16.86
CA ALA A 171 -2.22 22.16 17.43
C ALA A 171 -2.56 21.86 18.91
N ASP A 172 -2.53 20.58 19.30
CA ASP A 172 -2.98 20.10 20.61
C ASP A 172 -1.95 20.23 21.74
N LYS A 173 -0.69 20.59 21.44
CA LYS A 173 0.30 20.90 22.50
C LYS A 173 0.20 22.33 23.03
N ARG A 174 -0.86 23.08 22.72
CA ARG A 174 -1.10 24.45 23.19
C ARG A 174 -1.74 24.54 24.57
N GLN A 175 -1.39 23.65 25.50
CA GLN A 175 -1.65 23.86 26.92
C GLN A 175 -0.31 23.89 27.68
N GLU A 176 -0.12 24.99 28.40
CA GLU A 176 0.90 25.25 29.45
C GLU A 176 2.31 25.69 29.01
N THR A 177 2.43 26.92 28.46
CA THR A 177 3.36 27.94 29.01
C THR A 177 3.10 29.31 28.34
N GLU A 178 2.62 30.28 29.12
CA GLU A 178 2.27 31.64 28.67
C GLU A 178 3.47 32.56 28.34
N GLN A 179 4.61 32.05 27.85
CA GLN A 179 5.81 32.89 27.63
C GLN A 179 6.56 32.69 26.30
N GLN A 180 5.93 32.14 25.25
CA GLN A 180 6.57 32.11 23.93
C GLN A 180 5.68 32.69 22.81
N LYS A 181 5.45 34.00 22.87
CA LYS A 181 5.16 34.79 21.68
C LYS A 181 6.46 34.99 20.89
N LEU A 182 6.77 34.12 19.92
CA LEU A 182 7.49 34.48 18.67
C LEU A 182 7.65 33.34 17.64
N GLY A 183 6.73 32.37 17.60
CA GLY A 183 6.70 31.38 16.53
C GLY A 183 5.33 30.74 16.40
N SER A 184 4.45 31.32 15.60
CA SER A 184 3.19 30.67 15.21
C SER A 184 3.52 29.40 14.41
N GLY A 185 3.56 28.26 15.08
CA GLY A 185 3.71 26.96 14.43
C GLY A 185 2.68 26.78 13.31
N LYS A 186 3.15 26.36 12.13
CA LYS A 186 2.32 26.26 10.92
C LYS A 186 1.36 25.08 11.05
N ARG A 187 0.06 25.33 10.88
CA ARG A 187 -0.96 24.27 10.71
C ARG A 187 -0.59 23.42 9.50
N LEU A 188 -0.92 22.13 9.54
CA LEU A 188 -0.84 21.27 8.36
C LEU A 188 -1.76 21.84 7.27
N VAL A 189 -1.20 22.05 6.09
CA VAL A 189 -1.92 22.57 4.91
C VAL A 189 -1.83 21.53 3.80
N VAL A 190 -2.97 21.32 3.14
CA VAL A 190 -3.09 20.47 1.97
C VAL A 190 -2.47 21.14 0.74
N ASP A 191 -1.76 20.39 -0.10
CA ASP A 191 -1.14 20.91 -1.32
C ASP A 191 -2.19 21.14 -2.42
N TRP A 192 -3.04 20.14 -2.66
CA TRP A 192 -4.19 20.25 -3.55
C TRP A 192 -5.32 19.32 -3.10
N THR A 193 -6.53 19.67 -3.52
CA THR A 193 -7.73 18.86 -3.29
C THR A 193 -8.52 18.67 -4.58
N LEU A 194 -9.20 17.53 -4.71
CA LEU A 194 -10.13 17.26 -5.80
C LEU A 194 -11.38 16.56 -5.24
N ASN A 195 -12.55 17.18 -5.40
CA ASN A 195 -13.81 16.54 -5.05
C ASN A 195 -14.20 15.53 -6.14
N ILE A 196 -14.31 14.25 -5.78
CA ILE A 196 -14.69 13.17 -6.71
C ILE A 196 -16.18 12.79 -6.59
N GLY A 197 -16.93 13.41 -5.69
CA GLY A 197 -18.38 13.21 -5.52
C GLY A 197 -18.79 11.93 -4.80
N GLU A 198 -17.83 11.07 -4.44
CA GLU A 198 -18.04 9.76 -3.82
C GLU A 198 -16.92 9.34 -2.87
N GLN A 199 -17.14 8.28 -2.09
CA GLN A 199 -16.08 7.66 -1.30
C GLN A 199 -15.16 6.84 -2.20
N ALA A 200 -13.90 6.69 -1.79
CA ALA A 200 -12.94 5.83 -2.43
C ALA A 200 -12.74 4.54 -1.65
N LEU A 201 -12.66 3.43 -2.37
CA LEU A 201 -12.29 2.12 -1.84
C LEU A 201 -10.77 1.98 -1.72
N ASP A 202 -10.03 2.46 -2.73
CA ASP A 202 -8.59 2.27 -2.83
C ASP A 202 -7.91 3.38 -3.66
N ILE A 203 -6.63 3.64 -3.40
CA ILE A 203 -5.75 4.53 -4.17
C ILE A 203 -4.50 3.75 -4.56
N CYS A 204 -4.15 3.79 -5.84
CA CYS A 204 -2.91 3.19 -6.34
C CYS A 204 -2.14 4.23 -7.16
N ILE A 205 -0.87 4.45 -6.82
CA ILE A 205 0.00 5.38 -7.53
C ILE A 205 1.04 4.57 -8.29
N VAL A 206 1.05 4.74 -9.61
CA VAL A 206 1.96 3.99 -10.49
C VAL A 206 2.65 4.91 -11.48
N SER A 207 3.85 4.51 -11.86
CA SER A 207 4.64 5.15 -12.91
C SER A 207 5.27 4.07 -13.75
N PHE A 208 4.77 3.88 -14.98
CA PHE A 208 5.30 2.91 -15.93
C PHE A 208 6.18 3.62 -16.98
N ASN A 209 7.20 2.92 -17.48
CA ASN A 209 8.00 3.32 -18.64
C ASN A 209 8.57 4.76 -18.57
N GLN A 210 9.03 5.20 -17.40
CA GLN A 210 9.56 6.57 -17.15
C GLN A 210 8.59 7.70 -17.54
N SER A 211 7.31 7.39 -17.74
CA SER A 211 6.27 8.32 -18.14
C SER A 211 5.78 9.18 -16.97
N ALA A 212 4.73 9.97 -17.20
CA ALA A 212 4.08 10.70 -16.13
C ALA A 212 3.52 9.75 -15.05
N SER A 213 3.88 9.99 -13.79
CA SER A 213 3.21 9.36 -12.65
C SER A 213 1.71 9.62 -12.72
N SER A 214 0.94 8.63 -12.28
CA SER A 214 -0.52 8.64 -12.37
C SER A 214 -1.09 8.16 -11.06
N VAL A 215 -2.02 8.95 -10.51
CA VAL A 215 -2.73 8.62 -9.29
C VAL A 215 -4.07 8.02 -9.69
N PHE A 216 -4.27 6.74 -9.41
CA PHE A 216 -5.51 6.06 -9.66
C PHE A 216 -6.34 5.99 -8.39
N VAL A 217 -7.64 6.30 -8.51
CA VAL A 217 -8.59 6.23 -7.40
C VAL A 217 -9.76 5.36 -7.83
N LEU A 218 -10.05 4.32 -7.05
CA LEU A 218 -11.22 3.48 -7.22
C LEU A 218 -12.33 4.01 -6.30
N GLY A 219 -13.31 4.71 -6.88
CA GLY A 219 -14.52 5.12 -6.19
C GLY A 219 -15.53 3.98 -6.07
N GLU A 220 -16.61 4.21 -5.33
CA GLU A 220 -17.74 3.28 -5.25
C GLU A 220 -18.47 3.11 -6.60
N ARG A 221 -18.46 4.13 -7.47
CA ARG A 221 -19.20 4.15 -8.75
C ARG A 221 -18.37 4.60 -9.95
N ASN A 222 -17.21 5.21 -9.75
CA ASN A 222 -16.32 5.63 -10.84
C ASN A 222 -14.87 5.25 -10.58
N PHE A 223 -14.13 5.11 -11.67
CA PHE A 223 -12.69 4.92 -11.69
C PHE A 223 -12.02 6.19 -12.23
N PHE A 224 -11.04 6.72 -11.50
CA PHE A 224 -10.36 7.97 -11.83
C PHE A 224 -8.88 7.74 -12.07
N CYS A 225 -8.32 8.44 -13.05
CA CYS A 225 -6.89 8.62 -13.24
C CYS A 225 -6.58 10.11 -13.15
N LEU A 226 -5.76 10.50 -12.19
CA LEU A 226 -5.36 11.87 -11.93
C LEU A 226 -3.89 12.07 -12.30
N LYS A 227 -3.57 13.30 -12.70
CA LYS A 227 -2.20 13.79 -12.82
C LYS A 227 -1.64 14.12 -11.43
N ASP A 228 -0.32 14.25 -11.35
CA ASP A 228 0.41 14.62 -10.12
C ASP A 228 -0.06 15.93 -9.46
N ASN A 229 -0.66 16.83 -10.24
CA ASN A 229 -1.21 18.11 -9.78
C ASN A 229 -2.70 18.05 -9.37
N GLY A 230 -3.29 16.86 -9.26
CA GLY A 230 -4.68 16.65 -8.87
C GLY A 230 -5.71 16.83 -9.98
N GLN A 231 -5.31 17.19 -11.21
CA GLN A 231 -6.24 17.29 -12.33
C GLN A 231 -6.63 15.90 -12.83
N ILE A 232 -7.92 15.70 -13.14
CA ILE A 232 -8.41 14.48 -13.79
C ILE A 232 -7.77 14.35 -15.18
N ARG A 233 -7.06 13.25 -15.42
CA ARG A 233 -6.58 12.85 -16.75
C ARG A 233 -7.70 12.18 -17.53
N PHE A 234 -8.37 11.22 -16.90
CA PHE A 234 -9.59 10.60 -17.40
C PHE A 234 -10.40 10.02 -16.24
N MET A 235 -11.68 9.74 -16.49
CA MET A 235 -12.54 9.01 -15.57
C MET A 235 -13.48 8.09 -16.33
N LYS A 236 -13.88 6.98 -15.71
CA LYS A 236 -14.88 6.03 -16.22
C LYS A 236 -15.93 5.78 -15.15
N LYS A 237 -17.19 6.06 -15.47
CA LYS A 237 -18.32 5.55 -14.70
C LYS A 237 -18.38 4.03 -14.80
N LEU A 238 -18.43 3.35 -13.66
CA LEU A 238 -18.58 1.91 -13.61
C LEU A 238 -20.08 1.56 -13.61
N ASP A 239 -20.43 0.53 -14.36
CA ASP A 239 -21.81 0.06 -14.50
C ASP A 239 -22.16 -0.98 -13.41
N TRP A 240 -21.22 -1.22 -12.49
CA TRP A 240 -21.26 -2.23 -11.43
C TRP A 240 -20.44 -1.75 -10.23
N SER A 241 -20.71 -2.32 -9.05
CA SER A 241 -19.97 -2.00 -7.81
C SER A 241 -18.61 -2.71 -7.81
N PRO A 242 -17.48 -1.98 -7.84
CA PRO A 242 -16.16 -2.57 -7.77
C PRO A 242 -15.86 -3.09 -6.35
N SER A 243 -14.98 -4.09 -6.26
CA SER A 243 -14.51 -4.65 -4.99
C SER A 243 -13.01 -4.41 -4.75
N CYS A 244 -12.19 -4.41 -5.81
CA CYS A 244 -10.77 -4.08 -5.75
C CYS A 244 -10.24 -3.68 -7.15
N PHE A 245 -9.05 -3.08 -7.21
CA PHE A 245 -8.38 -2.81 -8.48
C PHE A 245 -6.86 -2.89 -8.40
N LEU A 246 -6.20 -2.91 -9.56
CA LEU A 246 -4.75 -2.77 -9.69
C LEU A 246 -4.35 -2.28 -11.09
N PRO A 247 -3.86 -1.04 -11.23
CA PRO A 247 -3.06 -0.62 -12.38
C PRO A 247 -1.74 -1.41 -12.39
N TYR A 248 -1.51 -2.27 -13.39
CA TYR A 248 -0.47 -3.29 -13.32
C TYR A 248 0.62 -3.20 -14.38
N CYS A 249 0.34 -2.64 -15.56
CA CYS A 249 1.35 -2.42 -16.59
C CYS A 249 0.94 -1.36 -17.62
N SER A 250 1.84 -1.06 -18.56
CA SER A 250 1.59 -0.25 -19.75
C SER A 250 2.10 -1.01 -20.96
N VAL A 251 1.18 -1.39 -21.87
CA VAL A 251 1.50 -2.16 -23.09
C VAL A 251 1.68 -1.28 -24.33
N SER A 252 1.26 -0.02 -24.25
CA SER A 252 1.51 1.00 -25.27
C SER A 252 1.74 2.36 -24.61
N GLU A 253 2.57 3.18 -25.23
CA GLU A 253 2.95 4.49 -24.73
C GLU A 253 1.73 5.35 -24.37
N GLY A 254 1.77 5.99 -23.19
CA GLY A 254 0.71 6.86 -22.70
C GLY A 254 -0.53 6.17 -22.12
N THR A 255 -0.67 4.85 -22.28
CA THR A 255 -1.82 4.08 -21.78
C THR A 255 -1.45 3.21 -20.59
N ILE A 256 -2.41 2.94 -19.70
CA ILE A 256 -2.20 2.08 -18.54
C ILE A 256 -3.28 1.00 -18.49
N ASN A 257 -2.83 -0.24 -18.27
CA ASN A 257 -3.72 -1.37 -18.07
C ASN A 257 -4.06 -1.55 -16.59
N THR A 258 -5.34 -1.72 -16.31
CA THR A 258 -5.89 -1.80 -14.96
C THR A 258 -6.83 -3.00 -14.83
N LEU A 259 -6.59 -3.83 -13.82
CA LEU A 259 -7.50 -4.86 -13.36
C LEU A 259 -8.54 -4.23 -12.43
N ILE A 260 -9.83 -4.55 -12.61
CA ILE A 260 -10.87 -4.15 -11.68
C ILE A 260 -11.81 -5.34 -11.43
N GLY A 261 -11.85 -5.81 -10.18
CA GLY A 261 -12.75 -6.85 -9.71
C GLY A 261 -14.06 -6.25 -9.19
N ASN A 262 -15.13 -7.05 -9.19
CA ASN A 262 -16.45 -6.58 -8.77
C ASN A 262 -17.25 -7.59 -7.94
N HIS A 263 -18.34 -7.09 -7.35
CA HIS A 263 -19.25 -7.89 -6.51
C HIS A 263 -20.12 -8.90 -7.28
N ASN A 264 -19.99 -8.97 -8.61
CA ASN A 264 -20.69 -9.94 -9.46
C ASN A 264 -19.75 -11.08 -9.91
N ASN A 265 -18.65 -11.30 -9.19
CA ASN A 265 -17.61 -12.28 -9.52
C ASN A 265 -16.99 -12.06 -10.91
N MET A 266 -16.90 -10.83 -11.41
CA MET A 266 -16.24 -10.53 -12.68
C MET A 266 -14.95 -9.75 -12.45
N LEU A 267 -13.92 -10.10 -13.21
CA LEU A 267 -12.66 -9.36 -13.30
C LEU A 267 -12.51 -8.77 -14.70
N HIS A 268 -12.36 -7.45 -14.77
CA HIS A 268 -12.22 -6.71 -16.02
C HIS A 268 -10.79 -6.19 -16.16
N ILE A 269 -10.26 -6.24 -17.37
CA ILE A 269 -9.02 -5.57 -17.76
C ILE A 269 -9.39 -4.38 -18.65
N TYR A 270 -9.07 -3.19 -18.18
CA TYR A 270 -9.19 -1.96 -18.94
C TYR A 270 -7.82 -1.51 -19.44
N GLN A 271 -7.77 -0.94 -20.64
CA GLN A 271 -6.70 -0.06 -21.08
C GLN A 271 -7.27 1.36 -21.04
N ASP A 272 -6.79 2.17 -20.10
CA ASP A 272 -7.40 3.43 -19.67
C ASP A 272 -8.89 3.24 -19.33
N VAL A 273 -9.80 3.67 -20.22
CA VAL A 273 -11.26 3.52 -20.06
C VAL A 273 -11.86 2.46 -20.97
N THR A 274 -11.05 1.83 -21.83
CA THR A 274 -11.50 0.85 -22.83
C THR A 274 -11.40 -0.56 -22.26
N LEU A 275 -12.52 -1.27 -22.19
CA LEU A 275 -12.52 -2.67 -21.79
C LEU A 275 -11.78 -3.52 -22.84
N LYS A 276 -10.80 -4.30 -22.40
CA LYS A 276 -10.01 -5.20 -23.27
C LYS A 276 -10.31 -6.66 -23.03
N TRP A 277 -10.64 -7.03 -21.80
CA TRP A 277 -10.93 -8.41 -21.45
C TRP A 277 -11.80 -8.48 -20.19
N ALA A 278 -12.57 -9.55 -20.06
CA ALA A 278 -13.36 -9.83 -18.88
C ALA A 278 -13.42 -11.34 -18.64
N THR A 279 -13.38 -11.76 -17.39
CA THR A 279 -13.60 -13.16 -16.98
C THR A 279 -14.47 -13.24 -15.76
N GLN A 280 -15.15 -14.38 -15.62
CA GLN A 280 -15.80 -14.76 -14.38
C GLN A 280 -14.78 -15.40 -13.44
N LEU A 281 -14.82 -15.00 -12.18
CA LEU A 281 -14.05 -15.56 -11.08
C LEU A 281 -14.94 -16.51 -10.27
N PRO A 282 -14.35 -17.48 -9.55
CA PRO A 282 -15.11 -18.35 -8.66
C PRO A 282 -15.64 -17.65 -7.40
N HIS A 283 -15.12 -16.47 -7.05
CA HIS A 283 -15.51 -15.69 -5.87
C HIS A 283 -15.22 -14.19 -6.06
N ILE A 284 -15.82 -13.33 -5.22
CA ILE A 284 -15.62 -11.88 -5.22
C ILE A 284 -14.19 -11.58 -4.73
N PRO A 285 -13.34 -10.94 -5.54
CA PRO A 285 -11.97 -10.63 -5.12
C PRO A 285 -11.96 -9.40 -4.20
N VAL A 286 -11.33 -9.51 -3.04
CA VAL A 286 -11.08 -8.36 -2.13
C VAL A 286 -9.72 -7.70 -2.38
N ALA A 287 -8.80 -8.41 -3.03
CA ALA A 287 -7.51 -7.90 -3.47
C ALA A 287 -7.07 -8.66 -4.73
N VAL A 288 -6.33 -7.98 -5.62
CA VAL A 288 -5.71 -8.59 -6.80
C VAL A 288 -4.28 -8.08 -6.92
N ARG A 289 -3.34 -8.96 -7.27
CA ARG A 289 -1.93 -8.66 -7.52
C ARG A 289 -1.46 -9.35 -8.79
N VAL A 290 -0.51 -8.73 -9.47
CA VAL A 290 0.19 -9.31 -10.63
C VAL A 290 1.65 -9.43 -10.22
N GLY A 291 2.22 -10.62 -10.42
CA GLY A 291 3.61 -10.93 -10.07
C GLY A 291 4.12 -12.10 -10.88
N CYS A 292 5.44 -12.32 -10.85
CA CYS A 292 6.06 -13.49 -11.43
C CYS A 292 5.97 -14.65 -10.44
N LEU A 293 5.26 -15.71 -10.81
CA LEU A 293 5.18 -16.97 -10.07
C LEU A 293 5.96 -18.03 -10.88
N GLN A 294 6.62 -18.96 -10.20
CA GLN A 294 7.42 -20.06 -10.82
C GLN A 294 8.73 -19.59 -11.51
N PHE A 295 9.69 -19.11 -10.72
CA PHE A 295 11.02 -18.69 -11.20
C PHE A 295 11.96 -19.88 -11.54
N SER A 296 11.45 -20.96 -12.14
CA SER A 296 12.24 -22.14 -12.53
C SER A 296 12.65 -22.18 -14.01
N LEU A 297 12.18 -21.23 -14.84
CA LEU A 297 12.32 -21.28 -16.30
C LEU A 297 13.50 -20.52 -16.92
N TRP A 298 14.46 -19.99 -16.13
CA TRP A 298 15.64 -19.27 -16.64
C TRP A 298 16.99 -19.95 -16.32
N LYS A 299 17.01 -21.26 -16.10
CA LYS A 299 18.28 -22.02 -16.02
C LYS A 299 18.92 -22.35 -17.38
N HIS A 300 18.33 -21.95 -18.51
CA HIS A 300 18.82 -22.30 -19.85
C HIS A 300 19.01 -21.14 -20.83
N LEU A 301 19.02 -19.89 -20.36
CA LEU A 301 19.22 -18.73 -21.25
C LEU A 301 20.31 -17.79 -20.77
N PHE A 302 21.45 -18.32 -20.32
CA PHE A 302 22.77 -17.70 -20.54
C PHE A 302 23.82 -18.83 -20.55
N PRO A 303 24.69 -18.91 -21.57
CA PRO A 303 25.85 -19.79 -21.55
C PRO A 303 26.87 -19.39 -20.48
#